data_AF-A0A4P9VZ15-F1
#
_entry.id   AF-A0A4P9VZ15-F1
#
_cell.length_a   1.000
_cell.length_b   1.000
_cell.length_c   1.000
_cell.angle_alpha   90.00
_cell.angle_beta   90.00
_cell.angle_gamma   90.00
#
_symmetry.space_group_name_H-M   'P 1'
#
loop_
_entity.id
_entity.type
_entity.pdbx_description
1 polymer ?
#
loop_
_entity_poly.entity_id
_entity_poly.type
_entity_poly.pdbx_seq_one_letter_code
_entity_poly.pdbx_strand_id
1 'polypeptide(L)'
;MSKLRALNRRPLNPPTPGPFNALACRISTKRFRTLDRASQKTVTASARGPINCLAVEGIEGRYMLTASADSSVSIVDLEELTPLPAGSDPPQTATSVATLARNVGHKYSVTAARWFPFDTGLFTTGSMDCSVKVWDTNTLQCACDFALDQKVYDHALSPSATSHSLIASNSFASDNGN
;
A
#
# COMPACT_ATOMS: atom_id res chain seq x y z
N MET A 1 -25.45 -44.68 12.24
CA MET A 1 -24.52 -43.54 12.34
C MET A 1 -23.39 -43.76 11.33
N SER A 2 -22.85 -42.87 10.52
CA SER A 2 -23.24 -41.60 9.89
C SER A 2 -22.17 -41.37 8.79
N LYS A 3 -22.60 -41.33 7.53
CA LYS A 3 -21.96 -40.73 6.33
C LYS A 3 -20.41 -40.69 6.21
N LEU A 4 -19.87 -41.49 5.29
CA LEU A 4 -18.79 -41.06 4.38
C LEU A 4 -19.00 -41.72 3.01
N ARG A 5 -19.49 -40.95 2.04
CA ARG A 5 -19.71 -41.39 0.65
C ARG A 5 -18.72 -40.65 -0.26
N ALA A 6 -17.77 -41.42 -0.78
CA ALA A 6 -17.16 -41.35 -2.11
C ALA A 6 -16.54 -40.01 -2.58
N LEU A 7 -15.22 -39.91 -2.42
CA LEU A 7 -14.37 -39.28 -3.43
C LEU A 7 -13.90 -40.37 -4.40
N ASN A 8 -14.51 -40.37 -5.59
CA ASN A 8 -14.15 -41.26 -6.68
C ASN A 8 -12.81 -40.85 -7.29
N ARG A 9 -11.97 -41.87 -7.46
CA ARG A 9 -10.66 -41.90 -8.11
C ARG A 9 -10.73 -41.35 -9.54
N ARG A 10 -9.65 -40.71 -10.02
CA ARG A 10 -9.03 -40.98 -11.34
C ARG A 10 -7.51 -40.75 -11.29
N PRO A 11 -6.74 -41.50 -12.11
CA PRO A 11 -5.38 -41.95 -11.80
C PRO A 11 -4.26 -40.95 -12.14
N LEU A 12 -3.17 -41.08 -11.40
CA LEU A 12 -1.86 -40.44 -11.60
C LEU A 12 -1.13 -41.11 -12.76
N ASN A 13 -0.75 -40.35 -13.79
CA ASN A 13 0.36 -40.74 -14.66
C ASN A 13 1.59 -39.90 -14.29
N PRO A 14 2.78 -40.51 -14.09
CA PRO A 14 4.00 -39.78 -13.78
C PRO A 14 4.60 -39.09 -15.02
N PRO A 15 5.45 -38.05 -14.82
CA PRO A 15 5.85 -37.10 -15.85
C PRO A 15 7.05 -37.61 -16.66
N THR A 16 7.17 -37.16 -17.91
CA THR A 16 8.43 -37.21 -18.67
C THR A 16 9.12 -35.83 -18.61
N PRO A 17 10.46 -35.77 -18.45
CA PRO A 17 11.14 -34.52 -18.11
C PRO A 17 11.61 -33.74 -19.35
N GLY A 18 11.40 -32.43 -19.32
CA GLY A 18 12.02 -31.44 -20.21
C GLY A 18 12.24 -30.14 -19.43
N PRO A 19 13.35 -29.41 -19.66
CA PRO A 19 13.85 -28.41 -18.73
C PRO A 19 13.10 -27.11 -18.92
N PHE A 20 12.43 -26.62 -17.89
CA PHE A 20 12.39 -25.21 -17.48
C PHE A 20 11.62 -25.20 -16.17
N ASN A 21 12.36 -25.20 -15.06
CA ASN A 21 11.82 -24.83 -13.76
C ASN A 21 11.46 -23.34 -13.78
N ALA A 22 10.43 -22.98 -14.54
CA ALA A 22 9.68 -21.78 -14.26
C ALA A 22 8.75 -22.15 -13.11
N LEU A 23 9.05 -21.66 -11.91
CA LEU A 23 8.05 -21.54 -10.86
C LEU A 23 6.93 -20.66 -11.43
N ALA A 24 5.96 -21.29 -12.08
CA ALA A 24 4.79 -20.62 -12.61
C ALA A 24 4.10 -19.97 -11.42
N CYS A 25 4.26 -18.64 -11.33
CA CYS A 25 3.56 -17.83 -10.36
C CYS A 25 2.08 -18.18 -10.49
N ARG A 26 1.54 -18.88 -9.48
CA ARG A 26 0.14 -19.35 -9.44
C ARG A 26 -0.82 -18.18 -9.18
N ILE A 27 -0.60 -17.03 -9.81
CA ILE A 27 -1.61 -16.00 -9.97
C ILE A 27 -2.52 -16.46 -11.12
N SER A 28 -3.25 -17.55 -10.90
CA SER A 28 -4.30 -17.99 -11.80
C SER A 28 -5.50 -18.41 -10.95
N THR A 29 -6.10 -17.41 -10.30
CA THR A 29 -7.41 -17.56 -9.69
C THR A 29 -8.34 -16.50 -10.29
N LYS A 30 -9.64 -16.82 -10.30
CA LYS A 30 -10.75 -16.08 -10.95
C LYS A 30 -10.69 -14.55 -10.82
N ARG A 31 -10.02 -14.02 -9.79
CA ARG A 31 -9.73 -12.59 -9.58
C ARG A 31 -9.09 -11.91 -10.79
N PHE A 32 -8.24 -12.59 -11.56
CA PHE A 32 -7.62 -11.99 -12.75
C PHE A 32 -8.65 -11.63 -13.84
N ARG A 33 -9.70 -12.45 -14.00
CA ARG A 33 -10.77 -12.17 -14.98
C ARG A 33 -11.69 -11.02 -14.55
N THR A 34 -11.72 -10.70 -13.26
CA THR A 34 -12.46 -9.54 -12.74
C THR A 34 -11.68 -8.24 -12.92
N LEU A 35 -10.33 -8.30 -12.97
CA LEU A 35 -9.49 -7.11 -13.26
C LEU A 35 -9.78 -6.54 -14.65
N ASP A 36 -9.99 -7.40 -15.65
CA ASP A 36 -10.34 -7.02 -17.03
C ASP A 36 -11.70 -6.30 -17.13
N ARG A 37 -12.53 -6.41 -16.08
CA ARG A 37 -13.86 -5.79 -16.00
C ARG A 37 -13.91 -4.62 -15.00
N ALA A 38 -12.81 -4.31 -14.32
CA ALA A 38 -12.75 -3.15 -13.45
C ALA A 38 -12.64 -1.88 -14.31
N SER A 39 -13.52 -0.91 -14.10
CA SER A 39 -13.39 0.40 -14.74
C SER A 39 -12.03 0.99 -14.38
N GLN A 40 -11.18 1.25 -15.37
CA GLN A 40 -9.94 1.97 -15.12
C GLN A 40 -10.28 3.35 -14.55
N LYS A 41 -9.60 3.72 -13.46
CA LYS A 41 -9.71 5.02 -12.81
C LYS A 41 -8.34 5.68 -12.86
N THR A 42 -8.28 6.94 -13.25
CA THR A 42 -7.05 7.74 -13.09
C THR A 42 -7.06 8.35 -11.70
N VAL A 43 -5.91 8.32 -11.04
CA VAL A 43 -5.71 9.00 -9.76
C VAL A 43 -4.80 10.19 -10.00
N THR A 44 -5.27 11.38 -9.67
CA THR A 44 -4.45 12.58 -9.70
C THR A 44 -3.89 12.82 -8.31
N ALA A 45 -2.63 12.44 -8.10
CA ALA A 45 -1.90 12.82 -6.90
C ALA A 45 -1.46 14.30 -7.01
N SER A 46 -1.60 15.05 -5.92
CA SER A 46 -1.15 16.45 -5.82
C SER A 46 0.40 16.59 -5.83
N ALA A 47 1.11 15.47 -5.67
CA ALA A 47 2.55 15.41 -5.62
C ALA A 47 3.22 15.86 -6.93
N ARG A 48 4.36 16.56 -6.80
CA ARG A 48 5.20 16.99 -7.93
C ARG A 48 6.38 16.05 -8.19
N GLY A 49 6.61 15.09 -7.30
CA GLY A 49 7.66 14.08 -7.40
C GLY A 49 7.11 12.67 -7.68
N PRO A 50 8.00 11.70 -7.98
CA PRO A 50 7.60 10.32 -8.15
C PRO A 50 6.94 9.78 -6.89
N ILE A 51 5.90 8.96 -7.07
CA ILE A 51 5.22 8.27 -5.98
C ILE A 51 6.03 7.02 -5.63
N ASN A 52 6.51 6.96 -4.40
CA ASN A 52 7.29 5.82 -3.91
C ASN A 52 6.38 4.70 -3.38
N CYS A 53 5.21 5.06 -2.84
CA CYS A 53 4.31 4.11 -2.20
C CYS A 53 2.84 4.48 -2.40
N LEU A 54 2.01 3.47 -2.56
CA LEU A 54 0.54 3.55 -2.62
C LEU A 54 -0.02 2.51 -1.64
N ALA A 55 -1.00 2.90 -0.83
CA ALA A 55 -1.66 1.98 0.09
C ALA A 55 -3.18 2.22 0.12
N VAL A 56 -3.96 1.20 -0.22
CA VAL A 56 -5.42 1.24 -0.10
C VAL A 56 -5.82 0.83 1.31
N GLU A 57 -6.80 1.52 1.86
CA GLU A 57 -7.38 1.29 3.17
C GLU A 57 -8.04 -0.11 3.23
N GLY A 58 -7.93 -0.79 4.37
CA GLY A 58 -8.19 -2.24 4.47
C GLY A 58 -9.61 -2.63 4.89
N ILE A 59 -10.41 -1.71 5.43
CA ILE A 59 -11.74 -1.98 5.97
C ILE A 59 -12.80 -1.76 4.87
N GLU A 60 -12.86 -0.57 4.28
CA GLU A 60 -13.83 -0.21 3.23
C GLU A 60 -13.21 -0.20 1.84
N GLY A 61 -11.89 0.02 1.73
CA GLY A 61 -11.20 0.13 0.45
C GLY A 61 -11.52 1.43 -0.29
N ARG A 62 -12.06 2.42 0.43
CA ARG A 62 -12.49 3.71 -0.13
C ARG A 62 -11.35 4.70 -0.29
N TYR A 63 -10.45 4.74 0.70
CA TYR A 63 -9.36 5.71 0.71
C TYR A 63 -8.03 5.09 0.27
N MET A 64 -7.22 5.88 -0.42
CA MET A 64 -5.89 5.50 -0.83
C MET A 64 -4.87 6.54 -0.38
N LEU A 65 -3.80 6.08 0.28
CA LEU A 65 -2.62 6.86 0.58
C LEU A 65 -1.67 6.86 -0.60
N THR A 66 -1.05 8.01 -0.81
CA THR A 66 0.01 8.21 -1.78
C THR A 66 1.17 8.90 -1.07
N ALA A 67 2.38 8.38 -1.23
CA ALA A 67 3.59 8.94 -0.63
C ALA A 67 4.62 9.22 -1.71
N SER A 68 5.16 10.44 -1.71
CA SER A 68 6.03 10.93 -2.78
C SER A 68 7.46 11.18 -2.29
N ALA A 69 8.39 11.10 -3.25
CA ALA A 69 9.77 11.50 -3.05
C ALA A 69 9.95 13.01 -2.78
N ASP A 70 8.95 13.82 -3.10
CA ASP A 70 8.98 15.27 -2.85
C ASP A 70 8.61 15.66 -1.41
N SER A 71 8.47 14.69 -0.51
CA SER A 71 8.01 14.74 0.89
C SER A 71 6.50 14.91 1.10
N SER A 72 5.69 14.96 0.04
CA SER A 72 4.23 15.03 0.16
C SER A 72 3.58 13.67 0.41
N VAL A 73 2.46 13.72 1.12
CA VAL A 73 1.57 12.58 1.32
C VAL A 73 0.15 13.03 1.03
N SER A 74 -0.57 12.32 0.17
CA SER A 74 -1.97 12.67 -0.13
C SER A 74 -2.90 11.48 0.05
N ILE A 75 -4.11 11.78 0.53
CA ILE A 75 -5.21 10.85 0.70
C ILE A 75 -6.19 11.11 -0.43
N VAL A 76 -6.51 10.06 -1.17
CA VAL A 76 -7.40 10.08 -2.33
C VAL A 76 -8.65 9.28 -2.00
N ASP A 77 -9.82 9.85 -2.28
CA ASP A 77 -11.08 9.10 -2.21
C ASP A 77 -11.31 8.40 -3.56
N LEU A 78 -11.43 7.08 -3.53
CA LEU A 78 -11.61 6.23 -4.71
C LEU A 78 -13.08 6.13 -5.16
N GLU A 79 -14.02 6.61 -4.34
CA GLU A 79 -15.45 6.63 -4.63
C GLU A 79 -15.93 8.01 -5.11
N GLU A 80 -15.33 9.09 -4.61
CA GLU A 80 -15.61 10.45 -5.07
C GLU A 80 -14.88 10.75 -6.38
N LEU A 81 -15.53 10.39 -7.49
CA LEU A 81 -14.96 10.50 -8.82
C LEU A 81 -15.48 11.73 -9.55
N THR A 82 -14.55 12.55 -10.04
CA THR A 82 -14.87 13.66 -10.93
C THR A 82 -15.16 13.13 -12.34
N PRO A 83 -16.37 13.33 -12.88
CA PRO A 83 -16.68 12.97 -14.26
C PRO A 83 -15.89 13.89 -15.19
N LEU A 84 -15.15 13.29 -16.11
CA LEU A 84 -14.46 14.03 -17.17
C LEU A 84 -15.35 14.14 -18.42
N PRO A 85 -15.08 15.09 -19.33
CA PRO A 85 -15.84 15.25 -20.57
C PRO A 85 -15.92 13.95 -21.37
N ALA A 86 -17.07 13.71 -22.01
CA ALA A 86 -17.28 12.52 -22.83
C ALA A 86 -16.18 12.38 -23.90
N GLY A 87 -15.38 11.31 -23.82
CA GLY A 87 -14.23 11.06 -24.68
C GLY A 87 -12.87 11.07 -23.99
N SER A 88 -12.79 11.42 -22.69
CA SER A 88 -11.59 11.16 -21.90
C SER A 88 -11.51 9.68 -21.52
N ASP A 89 -10.39 9.03 -21.83
CA ASP A 89 -10.06 7.70 -21.36
C ASP A 89 -8.97 7.80 -20.27
N PRO A 90 -9.25 7.47 -19.00
CA PRO A 90 -10.53 7.00 -18.45
C PRO A 90 -11.55 8.12 -18.17
N PRO A 91 -12.85 7.79 -18.09
CA PRO A 91 -13.94 8.76 -17.97
C PRO A 91 -14.07 9.41 -16.59
N GLN A 92 -13.28 8.95 -15.61
CA GLN A 92 -13.41 9.33 -14.21
C GLN A 92 -12.03 9.46 -13.55
N THR A 93 -11.86 10.53 -12.78
CA THR A 93 -10.64 10.80 -12.02
C THR A 93 -10.93 10.91 -10.53
N ALA A 94 -10.17 10.17 -9.73
CA ALA A 94 -10.17 10.30 -8.28
C ALA A 94 -9.30 11.49 -7.85
N THR A 95 -9.81 12.30 -6.93
CA THR A 95 -9.13 13.51 -6.44
C THR A 95 -8.59 13.29 -5.03
N SER A 96 -7.53 14.03 -4.70
CA SER A 96 -7.01 14.07 -3.34
C SER A 96 -7.99 14.83 -2.43
N VAL A 97 -8.51 14.18 -1.40
CA VAL A 97 -9.35 14.79 -0.36
C VAL A 97 -8.52 15.51 0.70
N ALA A 98 -7.29 15.04 0.94
CA ALA A 98 -6.39 15.63 1.91
C ALA A 98 -4.94 15.52 1.41
N THR A 99 -4.12 16.54 1.65
CA THR A 99 -2.70 16.53 1.25
C THR A 99 -1.84 17.18 2.31
N LEU A 100 -0.90 16.42 2.82
CA LEU A 100 0.25 16.93 3.55
C LEU A 100 1.25 17.47 2.53
N ALA A 101 1.37 18.80 2.50
CA ALA A 101 2.24 19.46 1.54
C ALA A 101 3.73 19.18 1.81
N ARG A 102 4.53 19.43 0.77
CA ARG A 102 5.98 19.25 0.81
C ARG A 102 6.60 20.02 1.98
N ASN A 103 7.54 19.39 2.67
CA ASN A 103 8.31 19.95 3.77
C ASN A 103 7.46 20.45 4.97
N VAL A 104 6.21 19.99 5.08
CA VAL A 104 5.34 20.26 6.24
C VAL A 104 5.52 19.18 7.30
N GLY A 105 5.48 17.91 6.88
CA GLY A 105 5.64 16.78 7.80
C GLY A 105 7.03 16.17 7.78
N HIS A 106 7.43 15.65 6.62
CA HIS A 106 8.77 15.11 6.42
C HIS A 106 9.67 16.12 5.73
N LYS A 107 10.95 16.12 6.11
CA LYS A 107 11.97 17.01 5.51
C LYS A 107 12.49 16.47 4.17
N TYR A 108 12.47 15.15 4.01
CA TYR A 108 12.97 14.45 2.83
C TYR A 108 11.92 13.48 2.28
N SER A 109 12.32 12.73 1.24
CA SER A 109 11.49 11.74 0.54
C SER A 109 10.80 10.78 1.49
N VAL A 110 9.47 10.69 1.39
CA VAL A 110 8.69 9.65 2.07
C VAL A 110 8.86 8.36 1.29
N THR A 111 9.40 7.34 1.95
CA THR A 111 9.76 6.06 1.33
C THR A 111 8.61 5.08 1.35
N ALA A 112 7.84 5.07 2.43
CA ALA A 112 6.69 4.19 2.62
C ALA A 112 5.57 4.91 3.39
N ALA A 113 4.32 4.54 3.09
CA ALA A 113 3.14 4.94 3.85
C ALA A 113 2.21 3.74 4.04
N ARG A 114 1.67 3.56 5.25
CA ARG A 114 0.78 2.45 5.58
C ARG A 114 -0.36 2.90 6.47
N TRP A 115 -1.57 2.48 6.12
CA TRP A 115 -2.74 2.58 6.99
C TRP A 115 -2.54 1.76 8.26
N PHE A 116 -3.11 2.23 9.37
CA PHE A 116 -3.19 1.41 10.56
C PHE A 116 -4.21 0.26 10.33
N PRO A 117 -3.87 -1.01 10.58
CA PRO A 117 -4.70 -2.14 10.15
C PRO A 117 -6.10 -2.20 10.76
N PHE A 118 -6.30 -1.57 11.91
CA PHE A 118 -7.54 -1.65 12.69
C PHE A 118 -8.22 -0.30 12.90
N ASP A 119 -7.63 0.78 12.41
CA ASP A 119 -8.11 2.15 12.63
C ASP A 119 -7.81 3.00 11.39
N THR A 120 -8.86 3.35 10.64
CA THR A 120 -8.75 4.22 9.46
C THR A 120 -8.44 5.66 9.82
N GLY A 121 -8.61 6.04 11.09
CA GLY A 121 -8.23 7.34 11.63
C GLY A 121 -6.72 7.53 11.76
N LEU A 122 -5.91 6.49 11.53
CA LEU A 122 -4.46 6.57 11.66
C LEU A 122 -3.73 6.01 10.44
N PHE A 123 -2.62 6.65 10.11
CA PHE A 123 -1.65 6.11 9.16
C PHE A 123 -0.22 6.43 9.60
N THR A 124 0.73 5.75 8.99
CA THR A 124 2.15 5.83 9.33
C THR A 124 2.98 6.08 8.09
N THR A 125 4.06 6.83 8.23
CA THR A 125 4.98 7.15 7.13
C THR A 125 6.42 6.97 7.56
N GLY A 126 7.26 6.43 6.68
CA GLY A 126 8.70 6.33 6.83
C GLY A 126 9.41 7.24 5.83
N SER A 127 10.54 7.82 6.22
CA SER A 127 11.24 8.81 5.39
C SER A 127 12.75 8.74 5.47
N MET A 128 13.39 9.32 4.46
CA MET A 128 14.84 9.55 4.40
C MET A 128 15.34 10.62 5.38
N ASP A 129 14.44 11.26 6.15
CA ASP A 129 14.78 12.15 7.28
C ASP A 129 15.04 11.42 8.60
N CYS A 130 15.21 10.10 8.51
CA CYS A 130 15.45 9.23 9.65
C CYS A 130 14.30 9.29 10.66
N SER A 131 13.06 9.44 10.19
CA SER A 131 11.89 9.36 11.05
C SER A 131 10.81 8.42 10.54
N VAL A 132 10.10 7.82 11.49
CA VAL A 132 8.79 7.21 11.27
C VAL A 132 7.76 8.06 12.00
N LYS A 133 6.75 8.55 11.28
CA LYS A 133 5.69 9.40 11.86
C LYS A 133 4.35 8.68 11.82
N VAL A 134 3.55 8.93 12.84
CA VAL A 134 2.15 8.49 12.95
C VAL A 134 1.27 9.71 12.81
N TRP A 135 0.24 9.61 11.98
CA TRP A 135 -0.62 10.71 11.58
C TRP A 135 -2.06 10.40 11.89
N ASP A 136 -2.78 11.41 12.34
CA ASP A 136 -4.24 11.39 12.38
C ASP A 136 -4.79 11.74 10.98
N THR A 137 -5.62 10.86 10.43
CA THR A 137 -6.19 10.97 9.09
C THR A 137 -7.12 12.18 8.96
N ASN A 138 -7.86 12.53 10.01
CA ASN A 138 -8.90 13.56 9.97
C ASN A 138 -8.32 14.97 10.03
N THR A 139 -7.25 15.14 10.83
CA THR A 139 -6.61 16.43 11.11
C THR A 139 -5.30 16.63 10.36
N LEU A 140 -4.75 15.56 9.78
CA LEU A 140 -3.41 15.49 9.18
C LEU A 140 -2.31 15.98 10.12
N GLN A 141 -2.51 15.85 11.44
CA GLN A 141 -1.51 16.19 12.44
C GLN A 141 -0.66 14.98 12.80
N CYS A 142 0.62 15.23 13.07
CA CYS A 142 1.55 14.23 13.54
C CYS A 142 1.23 13.89 15.01
N ALA A 143 0.71 12.69 15.25
CA ALA A 143 0.40 12.19 16.58
C ALA A 143 1.66 11.69 17.30
N CYS A 144 2.58 11.05 16.58
CA CYS A 144 3.84 10.55 17.12
C CYS A 144 4.97 10.69 16.10
N ASP A 145 6.17 11.01 16.59
CA ASP A 145 7.38 11.16 15.80
C ASP A 145 8.50 10.30 16.37
N PHE A 146 8.87 9.24 15.66
CA PHE A 146 9.94 8.34 16.03
C PHE A 146 11.20 8.71 15.24
N ALA A 147 12.11 9.43 15.90
CA ALA A 147 13.44 9.68 15.35
C ALA A 147 14.30 8.41 15.44
N LEU A 148 14.97 8.08 14.34
CA LEU A 148 15.90 6.97 14.19
C LEU A 148 17.26 7.53 13.79
N ASP A 149 18.33 6.76 14.02
CA ASP A 149 19.69 7.20 13.67
C ASP A 149 19.98 7.10 12.17
N GLN A 150 19.16 6.34 11.45
CA GLN A 150 19.39 5.96 10.06
C GLN A 150 18.15 6.19 9.20
N LYS A 151 18.37 6.29 7.89
CA LYS A 151 17.31 6.49 6.91
C LYS A 151 16.34 5.31 6.92
N VAL A 152 15.04 5.61 6.82
CA VAL A 152 13.98 4.59 6.77
C VAL A 152 13.65 4.30 5.33
N TYR A 153 13.83 3.05 4.91
CA TYR A 153 13.52 2.61 3.55
C TYR A 153 12.13 2.00 3.42
N ASP A 154 11.66 1.35 4.48
CA ASP A 154 10.32 0.79 4.58
C ASP A 154 9.99 0.58 6.07
N HIS A 155 8.72 0.48 6.39
CA HIS A 155 8.25 0.13 7.73
C HIS A 155 6.98 -0.68 7.63
N ALA A 156 6.75 -1.64 8.54
CA ALA A 156 5.60 -2.53 8.54
C ALA A 156 4.88 -2.54 9.88
N LEU A 157 3.55 -2.59 9.80
CA LEU A 157 2.65 -2.81 10.93
C LEU A 157 2.21 -4.28 10.95
N SER A 158 2.01 -4.83 12.13
CA SER A 158 1.43 -6.17 12.27
C SER A 158 -0.05 -6.15 11.91
N PRO A 159 -0.51 -6.91 10.90
CA PRO A 159 -1.91 -6.92 10.47
C PRO A 159 -2.83 -7.72 11.40
N SER A 160 -2.28 -8.44 12.38
CA SER A 160 -3.03 -9.34 13.28
C SER A 160 -2.86 -9.01 14.77
N ALA A 161 -2.03 -8.01 15.10
CA ALA A 161 -1.78 -7.65 16.49
C ALA A 161 -2.91 -6.81 17.07
N THR A 162 -3.69 -7.38 17.97
CA THR A 162 -4.78 -6.68 18.67
C THR A 162 -4.38 -6.13 20.05
N SER A 163 -3.21 -6.54 20.56
CA SER A 163 -2.74 -6.19 21.91
C SER A 163 -1.48 -5.33 21.92
N HIS A 164 -0.82 -5.15 20.77
CA HIS A 164 0.38 -4.34 20.65
C HIS A 164 0.41 -3.62 19.31
N SER A 165 0.96 -2.41 19.31
CA SER A 165 1.11 -1.57 18.11
C SER A 165 2.58 -1.48 17.72
N LEU A 166 3.19 -2.62 17.40
CA LEU A 166 4.60 -2.67 17.00
C LEU A 166 4.76 -2.25 15.55
N ILE A 167 5.77 -1.40 15.30
CA ILE A 167 6.20 -0.98 13.97
C ILE A 167 7.60 -1.54 13.75
N ALA A 168 7.78 -2.35 12.71
CA ALA A 168 9.09 -2.78 12.26
C ALA A 168 9.61 -1.77 11.22
N SER A 169 10.80 -1.23 11.39
CA SER A 169 11.43 -0.31 10.42
C SER A 169 12.67 -0.95 9.80
N ASN A 170 12.81 -0.81 8.48
CA ASN A 170 14.02 -1.21 7.76
C ASN A 170 14.92 0.02 7.54
N SER A 171 16.12 -0.05 8.08
CA SER A 171 17.15 0.96 7.94
C SER A 171 18.48 0.31 7.58
N PHE A 172 19.21 0.92 6.65
CA PHE A 172 20.56 0.50 6.32
C PHE A 172 21.55 1.41 7.03
N ALA A 173 22.33 0.85 7.96
CA ALA A 173 23.47 1.53 8.54
C ALA A 173 24.67 1.35 7.60
N SER A 174 25.11 2.41 6.93
CA SER A 174 26.45 2.42 6.37
C SER A 174 27.41 2.66 7.51
N ASP A 175 28.21 1.66 7.85
CA ASP A 175 29.31 1.82 8.81
C ASP A 175 30.29 2.84 8.19
N ASN A 176 30.19 4.09 8.64
CA ASN A 176 31.19 5.10 8.31
C ASN A 176 32.38 4.80 9.22
N GLY A 177 33.15 3.77 8.84
CA GLY A 177 34.37 3.37 9.53
C GLY A 177 35.27 4.60 9.71
N ASN A 178 35.45 4.99 10.97
CA ASN A 178 36.39 6.00 11.41
C ASN A 178 37.49 5.34 12.23
#